data_AF-A0A350AVJ2-F1
#
_entry.id   AF-A0A350AVJ2-F1
#
_cell.length_a   1.000
_cell.length_b   1.000
_cell.length_c   1.000
_cell.angle_alpha   90.00
_cell.angle_beta   90.00
_cell.angle_gamma   90.00
#
_symmetry.space_group_name_H-M   'P 1'
#
loop_
_entity.id
_entity.type
_entity.pdbx_description
1 polymer ?
#
loop_
_entity_poly.entity_id
_entity_poly.type
_entity_poly.pdbx_seq_one_letter_code
_entity_poly.pdbx_strand_id
1 'polypeptide(L)' 'GKLPIIGVGGIDSVEAAGEKIDAGASMVQVYTGWVYRGPFFARELANALKSQGENWI' A
#
# COMPACT_ATOMS: atom_id res chain seq x y z
N GLY A 1 9.35 4.42 -21.16
CA GLY A 1 8.91 4.36 -19.76
C GLY A 1 7.41 4.20 -19.73
N LYS A 2 6.87 3.37 -18.83
CA LYS A 2 5.43 3.32 -18.55
C LYS A 2 5.09 4.49 -17.63
N LEU A 3 3.95 5.13 -17.85
CA LEU A 3 3.45 6.17 -16.95
C LEU A 3 3.21 5.53 -15.57
N PRO A 4 3.77 6.08 -14.47
CA PRO A 4 3.55 5.54 -13.13
C PRO A 4 2.08 5.69 -12.73
N ILE A 5 1.55 4.67 -12.05
CA ILE A 5 0.16 4.63 -11.58
C ILE A 5 0.16 4.64 -10.05
N ILE A 6 -0.80 5.36 -9.46
CA ILE A 6 -1.02 5.38 -8.01
C ILE A 6 -2.24 4.50 -7.70
N GLY A 7 -2.03 3.46 -6.90
CA GLY A 7 -3.08 2.60 -6.38
C GLY A 7 -3.85 3.29 -5.25
N VAL A 8 -5.18 3.34 -5.36
CA VAL A 8 -6.07 3.98 -4.38
C VAL A 8 -7.24 3.07 -4.04
N GLY A 9 -7.89 3.37 -2.91
CA GLY A 9 -9.17 2.79 -2.51
C GLY A 9 -9.04 1.44 -1.79
N GLY A 10 -9.69 1.35 -0.63
CA GLY A 10 -9.78 0.10 0.15
C GLY A 10 -8.47 -0.36 0.79
N ILE A 11 -7.52 0.54 1.05
CA ILE A 11 -6.23 0.19 1.67
C ILE A 11 -6.31 0.42 3.18
N ASP A 12 -6.67 -0.64 3.90
CA ASP A 12 -6.76 -0.70 5.36
C ASP A 12 -5.85 -1.77 5.99
N SER A 13 -5.05 -2.45 5.15
CA SER A 13 -4.10 -3.49 5.54
C SER A 13 -2.85 -3.50 4.64
N VAL A 14 -1.82 -4.26 5.04
CA VAL A 14 -0.59 -4.44 4.26
C VAL A 14 -0.87 -5.24 2.99
N GLU A 15 -1.71 -6.27 3.10
CA GLU A 15 -2.21 -7.12 2.02
C GLU A 15 -2.83 -6.26 0.93
N ALA A 16 -3.79 -5.40 1.30
CA ALA A 16 -4.48 -4.53 0.36
C ALA A 16 -3.54 -3.55 -0.34
N ALA A 17 -2.50 -3.06 0.35
CA ALA A 17 -1.48 -2.21 -0.26
C ALA A 17 -0.58 -3.00 -1.23
N GLY A 18 -0.16 -4.19 -0.83
CA GLY A 18 0.65 -5.12 -1.62
C GLY A 18 -0.05 -5.52 -2.92
N GLU A 19 -1.34 -5.87 -2.85
CA GLU A 19 -2.16 -6.19 -4.02
C GLU A 19 -2.17 -5.05 -5.06
N LYS A 20 -2.17 -3.78 -4.64
CA LYS A 20 -2.07 -2.65 -5.58
C LYS A 20 -0.71 -2.58 -6.25
N ILE A 21 0.37 -2.80 -5.48
CA ILE A 21 1.73 -2.83 -6.01
C ILE A 21 1.88 -3.98 -7.02
N ASP A 22 1.40 -5.18 -6.67
CA ASP A 22 1.43 -6.36 -7.54
C ASP A 22 0.58 -6.18 -8.81
N ALA A 23 -0.52 -5.43 -8.72
CA ALA A 23 -1.32 -5.03 -9.88
C ALA A 23 -0.62 -4.00 -10.80
N GLY A 24 0.57 -3.54 -10.44
CA GLY A 24 1.40 -2.64 -11.25
C GLY A 24 1.37 -1.17 -10.81
N ALA A 25 0.79 -0.85 -9.64
CA ALA A 25 0.93 0.49 -9.08
C ALA A 25 2.37 0.76 -8.66
N SER A 26 2.87 1.96 -8.95
CA SER A 26 4.19 2.41 -8.53
C SER A 26 4.17 2.96 -7.10
N MET A 27 3.01 3.38 -6.61
CA MET A 27 2.78 3.93 -5.28
C MET A 27 1.35 3.61 -4.82
N VAL A 28 1.10 3.73 -3.52
CA VAL A 28 -0.25 3.68 -2.94
C VAL A 28 -0.58 4.96 -2.20
N GLN A 29 -1.85 5.33 -2.17
CA GLN A 29 -2.36 6.44 -1.37
C GLN A 29 -3.49 5.96 -0.46
N VAL A 30 -3.45 6.38 0.80
CA VAL A 30 -4.39 5.98 1.85
C VAL A 30 -5.03 7.19 2.50
N TYR A 31 -6.31 7.07 2.85
CA TYR A 31 -7.03 8.09 3.62
C TYR A 31 -7.89 7.44 4.70
N THR A 32 -8.95 6.73 4.33
CA THR A 32 -9.87 6.07 5.27
C THR A 32 -9.13 5.09 6.19
N GLY A 33 -8.26 4.25 5.62
CA GLY A 33 -7.41 3.35 6.39
C GLY A 33 -6.50 4.10 7.38
N TRP A 34 -5.92 5.23 6.99
CA TRP A 34 -5.09 6.05 7.88
C TRP A 34 -5.89 6.67 9.04
N VAL A 35 -7.12 7.15 8.77
CA VAL A 35 -8.00 7.70 9.81
C VAL A 35 -8.34 6.63 10.86
N TYR A 36 -8.68 5.40 10.44
CA TYR A 36 -9.12 4.35 11.37
C TYR A 36 -7.98 3.54 11.99
N ARG A 37 -6.86 3.34 11.28
CA ARG A 37 -5.68 2.59 11.78
C ARG A 37 -4.71 3.47 12.56
N GLY A 38 -4.89 4.79 12.49
CA GLY A 38 -4.11 5.77 13.25
C GLY A 38 -2.87 6.29 12.51
N PRO A 39 -2.18 7.27 13.13
CA PRO A 39 -1.18 8.09 12.45
C PRO A 39 0.04 7.31 11.93
N PHE A 40 0.34 6.15 12.54
CA PHE A 40 1.49 5.32 12.19
C PHE A 40 1.22 4.32 11.07
N PHE A 41 -0.02 4.20 10.59
CA PHE A 41 -0.39 3.24 9.55
C PHE A 41 0.39 3.43 8.25
N ALA A 42 0.64 4.68 7.84
CA ALA A 42 1.47 4.96 6.66
C ALA A 42 2.91 4.43 6.81
N ARG A 43 3.47 4.46 8.03
CA ARG A 43 4.80 3.91 8.33
C ARG A 43 4.80 2.38 8.31
N GLU A 44 3.75 1.77 8.85
CA GLU A 44 3.53 0.31 8.79
C GLU A 44 3.53 -0.17 7.34
N LEU A 45 2.71 0.44 6.48
CA LEU A 45 2.66 0.13 5.05
C LEU A 45 4.02 0.34 4.37
N ALA A 46 4.68 1.48 4.61
CA ALA A 46 5.97 1.77 3.99
C ALA A 46 7.07 0.78 4.43
N ASN A 47 7.04 0.29 5.67
CA ASN A 47 7.98 -0.72 6.14
C ASN A 47 7.71 -2.09 5.49
N ALA A 48 6.44 -2.49 5.37
CA ALA A 48 6.08 -3.75 4.74
C ALA A 48 6.38 -3.76 3.22
N LEU A 49 6.11 -2.65 2.52
CA LEU A 49 6.36 -2.55 1.08
C LEU A 49 7.84 -2.44 0.71
N LYS A 50 8.75 -2.22 1.67
CA LYS A 50 10.20 -2.22 1.41
C LYS A 50 10.74 -3.59 1.03
N SER A 51 10.17 -4.67 1.57
CA SER A 51 10.61 -6.04 1.34
C SER A 51 9.94 -6.67 0.11
N GLN A 52 9.70 -5.90 -0.94
CA GLN A 52 8.96 -6.30 -2.17
C GLN A 52 9.13 -7.79 -2.50
N GLY A 53 8.01 -8.53 -2.55
CA GLY A 53 7.97 -9.92 -3.01
C GLY A 53 7.83 -10.99 -1.92
N GLU A 54 7.61 -10.62 -0.67
CA GLU A 54 7.22 -11.58 0.36
C GLU A 54 5.71 -11.68 0.46
N ASN A 55 5.23 -12.93 0.43
CA ASN A 55 3.85 -13.36 0.52
C ASN A 55 3.12 -12.49 1.57
N TRP A 56 2.12 -11.70 1.15
CA TRP A 56 1.49 -10.67 2.00
C TRP A 56 0.67 -11.24 3.19
N ILE A 57 0.88 -12.51 3.57
CA ILE A 57 0.16 -13.24 4.62
C ILE A 57 0.50 -12.76 6.04
#